data_AF-A0A0T1UL26-F1
#
_entry.id   AF-A0A0T1UL26-F1
#
_cell.length_a   1.000
_cell.length_b   1.000
_cell.length_c   1.000
_cell.angle_alpha   90.00
_cell.angle_beta   90.00
_cell.angle_gamma   90.00
#
_symmetry.space_group_name_H-M   'P 1'
#
loop_
_entity.id
_entity.type
_entity.pdbx_description
1 polymer ?
#
loop_
_entity_poly.entity_id
_entity_poly.type
_entity_poly.pdbx_seq_one_letter_code
_entity_poly.pdbx_strand_id
1 'polypeptide(L)'
;MWSTIVAVLGTLAGVALAGYTQRSGDRQARQHAHRQEVTNAVAELLEAIVRHREAHWLSVESRRAGAAPTAEERTALATTRSSATVARDRIGLLVTSEPALLGAIETAWRTAVDLPNVVLDPANDGRFSPEVEAALDAARERCRGAHTALRIAGSAYVHSR
;
A
#
# COMPACT_ATOMS: atom_id res chain seq x y z
N MET A 1 -38.90 -9.02 52.71
CA MET A 1 -38.49 -9.81 51.51
C MET A 1 -38.30 -8.95 50.25
N TRP A 2 -38.99 -7.81 50.10
CA TRP A 2 -38.83 -6.88 48.97
C TRP A 2 -37.40 -6.30 48.81
N SER A 3 -36.74 -5.98 49.92
CA SER A 3 -35.39 -5.37 49.91
C SER A 3 -34.30 -6.27 49.32
N THR A 4 -34.45 -7.60 49.43
CA THR A 4 -33.47 -8.57 48.92
C THR A 4 -33.57 -8.71 47.39
N ILE A 5 -34.78 -8.58 46.84
CA ILE A 5 -35.04 -8.62 45.39
C ILE A 5 -34.43 -7.39 44.71
N VAL A 6 -34.58 -6.21 45.31
CA VAL A 6 -34.00 -4.95 44.80
C VAL A 6 -32.47 -5.01 44.79
N ALA A 7 -31.85 -5.60 45.83
CA ALA A 7 -30.40 -5.75 45.89
C ALA A 7 -29.85 -6.67 44.79
N VAL A 8 -30.48 -7.83 44.55
CA VAL A 8 -30.05 -8.78 43.50
C VAL A 8 -30.19 -8.17 42.09
N LEU A 9 -31.28 -7.42 41.84
CA LEU A 9 -31.48 -6.72 40.57
C LEU A 9 -30.43 -5.60 40.36
N GLY A 10 -30.07 -4.87 41.41
CA GLY A 10 -29.01 -3.86 41.35
C GLY A 10 -27.65 -4.44 40.97
N THR A 11 -27.29 -5.60 41.54
CA THR A 11 -26.03 -6.28 41.23
C THR A 11 -26.01 -6.88 39.82
N LEU A 12 -27.11 -7.48 39.37
CA LEU A 12 -27.25 -8.00 38.00
C LEU A 12 -27.19 -6.88 36.96
N ALA A 13 -27.83 -5.73 37.22
CA ALA A 13 -27.75 -4.56 36.36
C ALA A 13 -26.32 -3.99 36.30
N GLY A 14 -25.60 -3.95 37.42
CA GLY A 14 -24.20 -3.51 37.48
C GLY A 14 -23.26 -4.43 36.68
N VAL A 15 -23.41 -5.74 36.78
CA VAL A 15 -22.61 -6.73 36.02
C VAL A 15 -22.91 -6.67 34.53
N ALA A 16 -24.19 -6.52 34.15
CA ALA A 16 -24.58 -6.39 32.75
C ALA A 16 -24.04 -5.11 32.11
N LEU A 17 -24.11 -3.98 32.82
CA LEU A 17 -23.59 -2.70 32.34
C LEU A 17 -22.07 -2.72 32.22
N ALA A 18 -21.36 -3.28 33.21
CA ALA A 18 -19.90 -3.44 33.16
C ALA A 18 -19.46 -4.34 32.00
N GLY A 19 -20.16 -5.46 31.77
CA GLY A 19 -19.91 -6.34 30.62
C GLY A 19 -20.17 -5.66 29.27
N TYR A 20 -21.17 -4.79 29.19
CA TYR A 20 -21.48 -4.03 27.97
C TYR A 20 -20.43 -2.95 27.68
N THR A 21 -20.00 -2.19 28.69
CA THR A 21 -18.94 -1.17 28.53
C THR A 21 -17.60 -1.81 28.20
N GLN A 22 -17.26 -2.94 28.82
CA GLN A 22 -16.03 -3.68 28.54
C GLN A 22 -16.02 -4.27 27.13
N ARG A 23 -17.13 -4.87 26.69
CA ARG A 23 -17.28 -5.37 25.32
C ARG A 23 -17.22 -4.26 24.26
N SER A 24 -17.71 -3.06 24.59
CA SER A 24 -17.66 -1.91 23.68
C SER A 24 -16.25 -1.32 23.59
N GLY A 25 -15.54 -1.21 24.72
CA GLY A 25 -14.13 -0.80 24.76
C GLY A 25 -13.22 -1.75 23.98
N ASP A 26 -13.38 -3.07 24.16
CA ASP A 26 -12.60 -4.08 23.43
C ASP A 26 -12.82 -4.01 21.91
N ARG A 27 -14.05 -3.74 21.47
CA ARG A 27 -14.37 -3.57 20.04
C ARG A 27 -13.71 -2.35 19.46
N GLN A 28 -13.79 -1.21 20.16
CA GLN A 28 -13.18 0.03 19.72
C GLN A 28 -11.64 -0.10 19.67
N ALA A 29 -11.04 -0.73 20.68
CA ALA A 29 -9.60 -1.01 20.70
C ALA A 29 -9.16 -1.89 19.52
N ARG A 30 -9.90 -2.96 19.20
CA ARG A 30 -9.61 -3.83 18.05
C ARG A 30 -9.74 -3.09 16.72
N GLN A 31 -10.75 -2.24 16.56
CA GLN A 31 -10.93 -1.43 15.36
C GLN A 31 -9.78 -0.44 15.18
N HIS A 32 -9.36 0.25 16.24
CA HIS A 32 -8.21 1.14 16.19
C HIS A 32 -6.91 0.39 15.84
N ALA A 33 -6.66 -0.76 16.46
CA ALA A 33 -5.49 -1.59 16.15
C ALA A 33 -5.48 -2.05 14.69
N HIS A 34 -6.62 -2.51 14.17
CA HIS A 34 -6.77 -2.91 12.78
C HIS A 34 -6.53 -1.75 11.81
N ARG A 35 -7.10 -0.56 12.08
CA ARG A 35 -6.86 0.64 11.26
C ARG A 35 -5.38 1.04 11.24
N GLN A 36 -4.71 0.95 12.39
CA GLN A 36 -3.27 1.23 12.46
C GLN A 36 -2.47 0.22 11.64
N GLU A 37 -2.83 -1.07 11.69
CA GLU A 37 -2.17 -2.11 10.92
C GLU A 37 -2.32 -1.91 9.41
N VAL A 38 -3.53 -1.56 8.95
CA VAL A 38 -3.76 -1.21 7.54
C VAL A 38 -2.99 0.05 7.15
N THR A 39 -2.95 1.07 8.01
CA THR A 39 -2.19 2.30 7.75
C THR A 39 -0.72 2.00 7.53
N ASN A 40 -0.13 1.19 8.41
CA ASN A 40 1.27 0.79 8.32
C ASN A 40 1.53 -0.03 7.05
N ALA A 41 0.65 -0.99 6.73
CA ALA A 41 0.79 -1.80 5.53
C ALA A 41 0.67 -0.98 4.23
N VAL A 42 -0.24 0.02 4.19
CA VAL A 42 -0.34 0.97 3.07
C VAL A 42 0.93 1.81 2.93
N ALA A 43 1.49 2.29 4.05
CA ALA A 43 2.75 3.04 4.05
C ALA A 43 3.93 2.18 3.54
N GLU A 44 4.03 0.93 3.99
CA GLU A 44 5.03 -0.04 3.52
C GLU A 44 4.91 -0.29 2.01
N LEU A 45 3.69 -0.44 1.48
CA LEU A 45 3.49 -0.59 0.04
C LEU A 45 3.89 0.67 -0.74
N LEU A 46 3.51 1.86 -0.27
CA LEU A 46 3.89 3.12 -0.91
C LEU A 46 5.41 3.28 -0.97
N GLU A 47 6.10 2.93 0.11
CA GLU A 47 7.56 2.93 0.19
C GLU A 47 8.18 1.92 -0.77
N ALA A 48 7.69 0.68 -0.79
CA ALA A 48 8.17 -0.37 -1.70
C ALA A 48 8.00 0.02 -3.17
N ILE A 49 6.87 0.63 -3.53
CA ILE A 49 6.62 1.19 -4.87
C ILE A 49 7.65 2.27 -5.22
N VAL A 50 7.94 3.19 -4.29
CA VAL A 50 8.94 4.25 -4.52
C VAL A 50 10.32 3.64 -4.75
N ARG A 51 10.76 2.70 -3.91
CA ARG A 51 12.05 2.01 -4.08
C ARG A 51 12.15 1.25 -5.40
N HIS A 52 11.08 0.58 -5.83
CA HIS A 52 11.08 -0.12 -7.11
C HIS A 52 11.20 0.86 -8.29
N ARG A 53 10.47 1.98 -8.24
CA ARG A 53 10.57 3.05 -9.25
C ARG A 53 11.97 3.66 -9.28
N GLU A 54 12.56 3.91 -8.12
CA GLU A 54 13.94 4.40 -8.00
C GLU A 54 14.92 3.46 -8.70
N ALA A 55 14.88 2.16 -8.38
CA ALA A 55 15.73 1.16 -9.03
C ALA A 55 15.58 1.16 -10.56
N HIS A 56 14.34 1.29 -11.06
CA HIS A 56 14.09 1.41 -12.49
C HIS A 56 14.71 2.68 -13.08
N TRP A 57 14.47 3.85 -12.50
CA TRP A 57 14.97 5.11 -13.05
C TRP A 57 16.50 5.22 -12.99
N LEU A 58 17.13 4.62 -11.98
CA LEU A 58 18.58 4.48 -11.95
C LEU A 58 19.10 3.61 -13.09
N SER A 59 18.41 2.50 -13.40
CA SER A 59 18.76 1.67 -14.56
C SER A 59 18.57 2.43 -15.88
N VAL A 60 17.48 3.20 -16.03
CA VAL A 60 17.25 4.06 -17.21
C VAL A 60 18.39 5.06 -17.39
N GLU A 61 18.83 5.73 -16.32
CA GLU A 61 19.94 6.69 -16.38
C GLU A 61 21.28 6.01 -16.73
N SER A 62 21.56 4.85 -16.13
CA SER A 62 22.70 3.99 -16.48
C SER A 62 22.71 3.64 -17.98
N ARG A 63 21.55 3.29 -18.54
CA ARG A 63 21.42 3.01 -19.98
C ARG A 63 21.59 4.23 -20.86
N ARG A 64 21.13 5.41 -20.43
CA ARG A 64 21.40 6.68 -21.13
C ARG A 64 22.88 7.00 -21.19
N ALA A 65 23.63 6.67 -20.14
CA ALA A 65 25.08 6.79 -20.09
C ALA A 65 25.83 5.73 -20.95
N GLY A 66 25.10 4.85 -21.64
CA GLY A 66 25.68 3.81 -22.49
C GLY A 66 26.17 2.58 -21.74
N ALA A 67 25.86 2.45 -20.44
CA ALA A 67 26.25 1.28 -19.67
C ALA A 67 25.43 0.04 -20.04
N ALA A 68 26.09 -1.12 -20.01
CA ALA A 68 25.44 -2.41 -20.17
C ALA A 68 24.69 -2.81 -18.87
N PRO A 69 23.61 -3.61 -18.96
CA PRO A 69 22.89 -4.08 -17.78
C PRO A 69 23.78 -4.90 -16.85
N THR A 70 23.89 -4.47 -15.60
CA THR A 70 24.67 -5.17 -14.59
C THR A 70 23.85 -6.25 -13.87
N ALA A 71 24.53 -7.17 -13.19
CA ALA A 71 23.84 -8.17 -12.38
C ALA A 71 23.19 -7.53 -11.14
N GLU A 72 23.84 -6.50 -10.60
CA GLU A 72 23.39 -5.69 -9.47
C GLU A 72 22.08 -4.97 -9.80
N GLU A 73 21.97 -4.33 -10.97
CA GLU A 73 20.72 -3.68 -11.43
C GLU A 73 19.57 -4.68 -11.54
N ARG A 74 19.82 -5.85 -12.15
CA ARG A 74 18.82 -6.92 -12.26
C ARG A 74 18.37 -7.42 -10.89
N THR A 75 19.30 -7.56 -9.97
CA THR A 75 19.03 -8.01 -8.60
C THR A 75 18.22 -6.96 -7.84
N ALA A 76 18.59 -5.69 -7.91
CA ALA A 76 17.86 -4.59 -7.29
C ALA A 76 16.41 -4.51 -7.79
N LEU A 77 16.20 -4.61 -9.11
CA LEU A 77 14.85 -4.65 -9.70
C LEU A 77 14.04 -5.87 -9.23
N ALA A 78 14.64 -7.06 -9.20
CA ALA A 78 13.97 -8.27 -8.74
C ALA A 78 13.61 -8.19 -7.25
N THR A 79 14.54 -7.76 -6.39
CA THR A 79 14.31 -7.60 -4.95
C THR A 79 13.22 -6.58 -4.66
N THR A 80 13.29 -5.40 -5.26
CA THR A 80 12.29 -4.35 -5.04
C THR A 80 10.91 -4.74 -5.57
N ARG A 81 10.82 -5.47 -6.70
CA ARG A 81 9.55 -6.05 -7.20
C ARG A 81 8.97 -7.03 -6.18
N SER A 82 9.77 -7.96 -5.68
CA SER A 82 9.34 -8.93 -4.68
C SER A 82 8.86 -8.25 -3.39
N SER A 83 9.58 -7.24 -2.90
CA SER A 83 9.15 -6.45 -1.74
C SER A 83 7.82 -5.74 -1.97
N ALA A 84 7.61 -5.15 -3.15
CA ALA A 84 6.33 -4.52 -3.49
C ALA A 84 5.18 -5.52 -3.56
N THR A 85 5.42 -6.72 -4.09
CA THR A 85 4.42 -7.81 -4.11
C THR A 85 4.07 -8.28 -2.69
N VAL A 86 5.06 -8.51 -1.83
CA VAL A 86 4.83 -8.90 -0.43
C VAL A 86 4.01 -7.84 0.31
N ALA A 87 4.34 -6.55 0.14
CA ALA A 87 3.59 -5.47 0.75
C ALA A 87 2.13 -5.40 0.25
N ARG A 88 1.91 -5.61 -1.05
CA ARG A 88 0.57 -5.69 -1.65
C ARG A 88 -0.24 -6.84 -1.06
N ASP A 89 0.35 -8.03 -1.00
CA ASP A 89 -0.30 -9.23 -0.50
C ASP A 89 -0.67 -9.10 0.98
N ARG A 90 0.20 -8.49 1.79
CA ARG A 90 -0.09 -8.20 3.19
C ARG A 90 -1.37 -7.37 3.36
N ILE A 91 -1.55 -6.31 2.57
CA ILE A 91 -2.77 -5.49 2.67
C ILE A 91 -3.99 -6.30 2.23
N GLY A 92 -3.88 -7.13 1.18
CA GLY A 92 -4.97 -7.99 0.71
C GLY A 92 -5.45 -9.02 1.75
N LEU A 93 -4.59 -9.38 2.72
CA LEU A 93 -4.96 -10.22 3.87
C LEU A 93 -5.66 -9.43 4.99
N LEU A 94 -5.38 -8.13 5.10
CA LEU A 94 -5.97 -7.26 6.11
C LEU A 94 -7.32 -6.69 5.67
N VAL A 95 -7.45 -6.34 4.38
CA VAL A 95 -8.61 -5.64 3.85
C VAL A 95 -9.29 -6.48 2.78
N THR A 96 -10.54 -6.88 3.04
CA THR A 96 -11.32 -7.72 2.11
C THR A 96 -12.58 -7.05 1.58
N SER A 97 -13.01 -5.95 2.21
CA SER A 97 -14.35 -5.38 2.03
C SER A 97 -14.35 -3.94 1.49
N GLU A 98 -13.21 -3.45 1.00
CA GLU A 98 -13.04 -2.06 0.57
C GLU A 98 -12.58 -1.97 -0.89
N PRO A 99 -13.52 -2.03 -1.86
CA PRO A 99 -13.19 -2.07 -3.28
C PRO A 99 -12.36 -0.87 -3.75
N ALA A 100 -12.63 0.32 -3.21
CA ALA A 100 -11.91 1.54 -3.58
C ALA A 100 -10.43 1.47 -3.17
N LEU A 101 -10.15 1.00 -1.95
CA LEU A 101 -8.77 0.83 -1.47
C LEU A 101 -8.05 -0.28 -2.24
N LEU A 102 -8.70 -1.43 -2.40
CA LEU A 102 -8.13 -2.57 -3.12
C LEU A 102 -7.84 -2.25 -4.59
N GLY A 103 -8.73 -1.52 -5.27
CA GLY A 103 -8.52 -1.07 -6.64
C GLY A 103 -7.34 -0.09 -6.75
N ALA A 104 -7.19 0.83 -5.79
CA ALA A 104 -6.08 1.77 -5.78
C ALA A 104 -4.73 1.07 -5.50
N ILE A 105 -4.72 0.11 -4.58
CA ILE A 105 -3.55 -0.76 -4.28
C ILE A 105 -3.10 -1.49 -5.54
N GLU A 106 -4.03 -2.21 -6.19
CA GLU A 106 -3.70 -3.01 -7.37
C GLU A 106 -3.19 -2.14 -8.51
N THR A 107 -3.81 -0.99 -8.74
CA THR A 107 -3.39 -0.05 -9.79
C THR A 107 -2.00 0.52 -9.50
N ALA A 108 -1.72 0.92 -8.26
CA ALA A 108 -0.43 1.47 -7.86
C ALA A 108 0.69 0.43 -7.94
N TRP A 109 0.42 -0.79 -7.46
CA TRP A 109 1.38 -1.90 -7.55
C TRP A 109 1.66 -2.26 -9.01
N ARG A 110 0.61 -2.52 -9.81
CA ARG A 110 0.73 -2.95 -11.21
C ARG A 110 1.49 -1.92 -12.05
N THR A 111 1.10 -0.65 -12.00
CA THR A 111 1.78 0.41 -12.76
C THR A 111 3.26 0.54 -12.39
N ALA A 112 3.63 0.29 -11.12
CA ALA A 112 5.02 0.29 -10.68
C ALA A 112 5.78 -0.95 -11.18
N VAL A 113 5.23 -2.16 -11.02
CA VAL A 113 5.93 -3.39 -11.43
C VAL A 113 5.96 -3.57 -12.95
N ASP A 114 5.08 -2.93 -13.70
CA ASP A 114 5.10 -2.95 -15.18
C ASP A 114 6.07 -1.93 -15.78
N LEU A 115 6.65 -1.04 -14.96
CA LEU A 115 7.58 -0.01 -15.43
C LEU A 115 8.77 -0.58 -16.21
N PRO A 116 9.43 -1.67 -15.76
CA PRO A 116 10.53 -2.29 -16.50
C PRO A 116 10.11 -2.97 -17.81
N ASN A 117 8.82 -3.03 -18.14
CA ASN A 117 8.34 -3.60 -19.41
C ASN A 117 8.44 -2.60 -20.57
N VAL A 118 8.75 -1.32 -20.30
CA VAL A 118 9.11 -0.37 -21.36
C VAL A 118 10.44 -0.83 -21.96
N VAL A 119 10.40 -1.29 -23.21
CA VAL A 119 11.58 -1.76 -23.94
C VAL A 119 12.44 -0.55 -24.27
N LEU A 120 13.68 -0.56 -23.77
CA LEU A 120 14.67 0.49 -24.04
C LEU A 120 15.49 0.12 -25.27
N ASP A 121 15.64 1.06 -26.19
CA ASP A 121 16.59 0.97 -27.29
C ASP A 121 17.98 1.47 -26.88
N PRO A 122 19.01 1.31 -27.73
CA PRO A 122 20.32 1.92 -27.46
C PRO A 122 20.20 3.44 -27.41
N ALA A 123 20.71 4.04 -26.34
CA ALA A 123 20.76 5.48 -26.22
C ALA A 123 21.80 6.08 -27.19
N ASN A 124 21.43 7.15 -27.87
CA ASN A 124 22.32 7.99 -28.68
C ASN A 124 22.36 9.39 -28.05
N ASP A 125 23.57 9.90 -27.78
CA ASP A 125 23.77 11.21 -27.13
C ASP A 125 22.97 11.41 -25.83
N GLY A 126 22.90 10.35 -25.01
CA GLY A 126 22.22 10.39 -23.71
C GLY A 126 20.69 10.27 -23.77
N ARG A 127 20.11 9.94 -24.93
CA ARG A 127 18.65 9.82 -25.11
C ARG A 127 18.27 8.54 -25.85
N PHE A 128 17.11 8.01 -25.51
CA PHE A 128 16.46 6.94 -26.28
C PHE A 128 15.76 7.51 -27.52
N SER A 129 15.16 6.65 -28.35
CA SER A 129 14.28 7.15 -29.41
C SER A 129 13.10 7.96 -28.84
N PRO A 130 12.52 8.89 -29.62
CA PRO A 130 11.38 9.69 -29.18
C PRO A 130 10.18 8.85 -28.70
N GLU A 131 9.97 7.66 -29.28
CA GLU A 131 8.91 6.74 -28.87
C GLU A 131 9.16 6.18 -27.46
N VAL A 132 10.38 5.73 -27.18
CA VAL A 132 10.76 5.23 -25.85
C VAL A 132 10.68 6.35 -24.81
N GLU A 133 11.15 7.55 -25.12
CA GLU A 133 11.06 8.70 -24.20
C GLU A 133 9.60 9.05 -23.88
N ALA A 134 8.73 9.09 -24.89
CA ALA A 134 7.29 9.30 -24.70
C ALA A 134 6.65 8.18 -23.86
N ALA A 135 7.06 6.92 -24.07
CA ALA A 135 6.59 5.79 -23.28
C ALA A 135 7.04 5.89 -21.81
N LEU A 136 8.29 6.28 -21.56
CA LEU A 136 8.82 6.49 -20.21
C LEU A 136 8.11 7.64 -19.48
N ASP A 137 7.87 8.76 -20.16
CA ASP A 137 7.13 9.89 -19.57
C ASP A 137 5.68 9.53 -19.28
N ALA A 138 5.00 8.85 -20.20
CA ALA A 138 3.64 8.37 -19.97
C ALA A 138 3.59 7.37 -18.80
N ALA A 139 4.57 6.48 -18.69
CA ALA A 139 4.67 5.54 -17.59
C ALA A 139 4.94 6.23 -16.25
N ARG A 140 5.82 7.23 -16.24
CA ARG A 140 6.09 8.09 -15.07
C ARG A 140 4.80 8.76 -14.59
N GLU A 141 4.03 9.34 -15.48
CA GLU A 141 2.77 10.01 -15.11
C GLU A 141 1.73 9.02 -14.58
N ARG A 142 1.55 7.86 -15.24
CA ARG A 142 0.68 6.79 -14.73
C ARG A 142 1.07 6.35 -13.31
N CYS A 143 2.36 6.16 -13.03
CA CYS A 143 2.82 5.81 -11.69
C CYS A 143 2.55 6.92 -10.66
N ARG A 144 2.74 8.20 -11.02
CA ARG A 144 2.45 9.33 -10.12
C ARG A 144 0.97 9.42 -9.80
N GLY A 145 0.12 9.27 -10.82
CA GLY A 145 -1.33 9.22 -10.67
C GLY A 145 -1.77 8.08 -9.76
N ALA A 146 -1.29 6.86 -10.03
CA ALA A 146 -1.65 5.67 -9.25
C ALA A 146 -1.16 5.74 -7.79
N HIS A 147 0.07 6.21 -7.56
CA HIS A 147 0.59 6.45 -6.21
C HIS A 147 -0.26 7.47 -5.44
N THR A 148 -0.66 8.56 -6.11
CA THR A 148 -1.53 9.58 -5.51
C THR A 148 -2.91 9.01 -5.18
N ALA A 149 -3.50 8.23 -6.07
CA ALA A 149 -4.78 7.56 -5.85
C ALA A 149 -4.73 6.60 -4.65
N LEU A 150 -3.67 5.80 -4.53
CA LEU A 150 -3.45 4.93 -3.36
C LEU A 150 -3.34 5.75 -2.07
N ARG A 151 -2.57 6.84 -2.06
CA ARG A 151 -2.47 7.72 -0.89
C ARG A 151 -3.82 8.30 -0.48
N ILE A 152 -4.65 8.73 -1.44
CA ILE A 152 -5.99 9.25 -1.19
C ILE A 152 -6.90 8.15 -0.63
N ALA A 153 -6.93 6.97 -1.26
CA ALA A 153 -7.77 5.86 -0.81
C ALA A 153 -7.36 5.35 0.58
N GLY A 154 -6.05 5.24 0.85
CA GLY A 154 -5.53 4.90 2.17
C GLY A 154 -5.94 5.94 3.22
N SER A 155 -5.82 7.23 2.91
CA SER A 155 -6.29 8.29 3.80
C SER A 155 -7.80 8.21 4.06
N ALA A 156 -8.61 7.99 3.03
CA ALA A 156 -10.05 7.85 3.17
C ALA A 156 -10.44 6.65 4.06
N TYR A 157 -9.75 5.52 3.94
CA TYR A 157 -9.96 4.34 4.78
C TYR A 157 -9.65 4.61 6.27
N VAL A 158 -8.57 5.32 6.56
CA VAL A 158 -8.19 5.63 7.96
C VAL A 158 -9.20 6.57 8.63
N HIS A 159 -9.78 7.49 7.85
CA HIS A 159 -10.71 8.49 8.35
C HIS A 159 -12.19 8.11 8.18
N SER A 160 -12.50 6.94 7.60
CA SER A 160 -13.87 6.45 7.56
C SER A 160 -14.35 6.11 8.98
N ARG A 161 -15.57 6.54 9.31
CA ARG A 161 -16.17 6.36 10.64
C ARG A 161 -16.57 4.92 10.87
#